data_AF-A0A3G8YRE1-F1
#
_entry.id   AF-A0A3G8YRE1-F1
#
_cell.length_a   1.000
_cell.length_b   1.000
_cell.length_c   1.000
_cell.angle_alpha   90.00
_cell.angle_beta   90.00
_cell.angle_gamma   90.00
#
_symmetry.space_group_name_H-M   'P 1'
#
loop_
_entity.id
_entity.type
_entity.pdbx_description
1 polymer ?
#
loop_
_entity_poly.entity_id
_entity_poly.type
_entity_poly.pdbx_seq_one_letter_code
_entity_poly.pdbx_strand_id
1 'polypeptide(L)'
;MCTTVDGVRHWLWRAVDEHGFVLNILLQRYRDIEAAKTLSKRLLAEYDVPEVIHADQLRSYGAAIRELPSLDGVDHQQVISTARCNNIVEQRAGVHPGVSS
;
A
#
# COMPACT_ATOMS: atom_id res chain seq x y z
N MET A 1 -9.17 4.14 6.07
CA MET A 1 -9.85 4.36 7.35
C MET A 1 -9.33 5.68 7.88
N CYS A 2 -10.09 6.40 8.70
CA CYS A 2 -9.48 7.42 9.54
C CYS A 2 -9.68 7.03 11.01
N THR A 3 -8.69 7.30 11.83
CA THR A 3 -8.73 7.09 13.28
C THR A 3 -8.27 8.36 13.98
N THR A 4 -8.76 8.57 15.18
CA THR A 4 -8.38 9.72 16.01
C THR A 4 -7.36 9.23 17.03
N VAL A 5 -6.19 9.86 17.03
CA VAL A 5 -5.13 9.62 18.01
C VAL A 5 -4.86 10.97 18.67
N ASP A 6 -4.95 11.02 20.00
CA ASP A 6 -4.78 12.23 20.82
C ASP A 6 -5.64 13.42 20.35
N GLY A 7 -6.88 13.15 19.96
CA GLY A 7 -7.81 14.16 19.45
C GLY A 7 -7.55 14.63 18.02
N VAL A 8 -6.51 14.11 17.35
CA VAL A 8 -6.15 14.46 15.97
C VAL A 8 -6.56 13.35 15.01
N ARG A 9 -7.24 13.74 13.93
CA ARG A 9 -7.62 12.81 12.85
C ARG A 9 -6.39 12.39 12.05
N HIS A 10 -6.25 11.09 11.86
CA HIS A 10 -5.23 10.46 11.05
C HIS A 10 -5.85 9.49 10.04
N TRP A 11 -5.17 9.29 8.93
CA TRP A 11 -5.48 8.34 7.88
C TRP A 11 -4.66 7.07 8.06
N LEU A 12 -5.36 5.95 8.06
CA LEU A 12 -4.77 4.63 8.11
C LEU A 12 -4.50 4.15 6.69
N TRP A 13 -3.24 3.83 6.44
CA TRP A 13 -2.72 3.16 5.26
C TRP A 13 -2.38 1.74 5.64
N ARG A 14 -2.92 0.76 4.92
CA ARG A 14 -2.69 -0.65 5.19
C ARG A 14 -2.30 -1.35 3.91
N ALA A 15 -1.27 -2.18 3.98
CA ALA A 15 -0.91 -3.09 2.93
C ALA A 15 -1.23 -4.51 3.37
N VAL A 16 -1.81 -5.28 2.46
CA VAL A 16 -2.14 -6.69 2.65
C VAL A 16 -1.64 -7.49 1.45
N ASP A 17 -1.41 -8.78 1.65
CA ASP A 17 -1.17 -9.71 0.55
C ASP A 17 -2.48 -10.24 -0.03
N GLU A 18 -2.37 -11.10 -1.05
CA GLU A 18 -3.50 -11.77 -1.71
C GLU A 18 -4.31 -12.71 -0.79
N HIS A 19 -3.76 -13.09 0.37
CA HIS A 19 -4.43 -13.90 1.38
C HIS A 19 -5.08 -13.06 2.49
N GLY A 20 -4.92 -11.73 2.44
CA GLY A 20 -5.46 -10.79 3.40
C GLY A 20 -4.60 -10.62 4.66
N PHE A 21 -3.37 -11.15 4.70
CA PHE A 21 -2.43 -10.88 5.79
C PHE A 21 -1.94 -9.44 5.73
N VAL A 22 -1.84 -8.79 6.88
CA VAL A 22 -1.38 -7.40 6.96
C VAL A 22 0.14 -7.35 6.92
N LEU A 23 0.69 -6.79 5.85
CA LEU A 23 2.12 -6.64 5.62
C LEU A 23 2.68 -5.37 6.24
N ASN A 24 1.93 -4.26 6.18
CA ASN A 24 2.35 -3.00 6.80
C ASN A 24 1.16 -2.11 7.15
N ILE A 25 1.34 -1.27 8.17
CA ILE A 25 0.39 -0.25 8.58
C ILE A 25 1.14 1.07 8.78
N LEU A 26 0.61 2.14 8.19
CA LEU A 26 1.10 3.49 8.37
C LEU A 26 -0.05 4.42 8.78
N LEU A 27 0.17 5.20 9.84
CA LEU A 27 -0.77 6.21 10.30
C LEU A 27 -0.21 7.61 10.01
N GLN A 28 -0.96 8.44 9.28
CA GLN A 28 -0.51 9.78 8.88
C GLN A 28 -1.61 10.81 9.04
N ARG A 29 -1.28 12.05 9.42
CA ARG A 29 -2.27 13.14 9.53
C ARG A 29 -2.88 13.52 8.18
N TYR A 30 -2.10 13.41 7.12
CA TYR A 30 -2.49 13.75 5.77
C TYR A 30 -2.57 12.52 4.87
N ARG A 31 -3.41 12.64 3.84
CA ARG A 31 -3.56 11.62 2.80
C ARG A 31 -2.88 12.12 1.53
N ASP A 32 -1.56 11.96 1.47
CA ASP A 32 -0.71 12.54 0.42
C ASP A 32 0.21 11.51 -0.26
N ILE A 33 0.97 11.98 -1.24
CA ILE A 33 1.90 11.18 -2.04
C ILE A 33 3.04 10.64 -1.16
N GLU A 34 3.50 11.43 -0.18
CA GLU A 34 4.61 11.04 0.70
C GLU A 34 4.23 9.88 1.64
N ALA A 35 2.99 9.86 2.13
CA ALA A 35 2.47 8.72 2.88
C ALA A 35 2.43 7.44 2.04
N ALA A 36 1.97 7.53 0.79
CA ALA A 36 1.97 6.40 -0.15
C ALA A 36 3.41 5.93 -0.44
N LYS A 37 4.34 6.84 -0.73
CA LYS A 37 5.77 6.52 -0.94
C LYS A 37 6.39 5.87 0.29
N THR A 38 6.07 6.36 1.49
CA THR A 38 6.60 5.80 2.74
C THR A 38 6.13 4.37 2.94
N LEU A 39 4.83 4.11 2.73
CA LEU A 39 4.28 2.76 2.82
C LEU A 39 4.96 1.84 1.78
N SER A 40 5.03 2.26 0.52
CA SER A 40 5.66 1.49 -0.56
C SER A 40 7.14 1.19 -0.29
N LYS A 41 7.92 2.17 0.17
CA LYS A 41 9.33 1.96 0.53
C LYS A 41 9.50 0.96 1.68
N ARG A 42 8.62 1.01 2.69
CA ARG A 42 8.66 0.05 3.80
C ARG A 42 8.35 -1.36 3.32
N LEU A 43 7.37 -1.51 2.43
CA LEU A 43 7.05 -2.81 1.83
C LEU A 43 8.22 -3.35 1.02
N LEU A 44 8.79 -2.54 0.13
CA LEU A 44 9.92 -2.94 -0.71
C LEU A 44 11.23 -3.20 0.06
N ALA A 45 11.33 -2.74 1.31
CA ALA A 45 12.47 -3.01 2.17
C ALA A 45 12.38 -4.40 2.85
N GLU A 46 11.18 -4.95 2.98
CA GLU A 46 10.90 -6.18 3.72
C GLU A 46 10.40 -7.32 2.82
N TYR A 47 9.77 -6.97 1.69
CA TYR A 47 9.17 -7.90 0.74
C TYR A 47 9.68 -7.63 -0.68
N ASP A 48 9.58 -8.65 -1.52
CA ASP A 48 9.90 -8.54 -2.95
C ASP A 48 8.96 -7.56 -3.67
N VAL A 49 9.41 -7.08 -4.82
CA VAL A 49 8.61 -6.21 -5.69
C VAL A 49 7.37 -7.00 -6.14
N PRO A 50 6.15 -6.50 -5.90
CA PRO A 50 4.94 -7.20 -6.32
C PRO A 50 4.71 -7.07 -7.83
N GLU A 51 4.08 -8.08 -8.44
CA GLU A 51 3.73 -8.03 -9.87
C GLU A 51 2.55 -7.08 -10.12
N VAL A 52 1.61 -7.05 -9.17
CA VAL A 52 0.39 -6.24 -9.24
C VAL A 52 0.15 -5.55 -7.92
N ILE A 53 -0.15 -4.25 -7.97
CA ILE A 53 -0.59 -3.43 -6.85
C ILE A 53 -2.04 -3.01 -7.10
N HIS A 54 -2.94 -3.48 -6.26
CA HIS A 54 -4.30 -2.97 -6.19
C HIS A 54 -4.37 -1.88 -5.14
N ALA A 55 -4.66 -0.65 -5.56
CA ALA A 55 -4.84 0.47 -4.65
C ALA A 55 -6.18 1.17 -4.91
N ASP A 56 -6.67 1.88 -3.90
CA ASP A 56 -7.86 2.71 -4.10
C ASP A 56 -7.61 3.83 -5.14
N GLN A 57 -8.68 4.42 -5.67
CA GLN A 57 -8.63 5.44 -6.74
C GLN A 57 -7.99 6.79 -6.33
N LEU A 58 -7.12 6.80 -5.32
CA LEU A 58 -6.38 8.00 -4.96
C LEU A 58 -5.28 8.30 -5.98
N ARG A 59 -5.28 9.55 -6.43
CA ARG A 59 -4.18 10.12 -7.24
C ARG A 59 -2.82 10.03 -6.55
N SER A 60 -2.77 9.94 -5.21
CA SER A 60 -1.53 9.83 -4.45
C SER A 60 -0.76 8.54 -4.72
N TYR A 61 -1.44 7.41 -4.95
CA TYR A 61 -0.78 6.15 -5.30
C TYR A 61 -0.21 6.19 -6.71
N GLY A 62 -1.00 6.67 -7.67
CA GLY A 62 -0.52 6.82 -9.05
C GLY A 62 0.65 7.80 -9.21
N ALA A 63 0.82 8.76 -8.30
CA ALA A 63 2.01 9.61 -8.25
C ALA A 63 3.19 8.89 -7.56
N ALA A 64 2.94 8.25 -6.41
CA ALA A 64 3.97 7.52 -5.67
C ALA A 64 4.62 6.40 -6.49
N ILE A 65 3.84 5.63 -7.23
CA ILE A 65 4.34 4.53 -8.07
C ILE A 65 5.25 5.05 -9.19
N ARG A 66 4.87 6.15 -9.85
CA ARG A 66 5.70 6.78 -10.90
C ARG A 66 7.02 7.34 -10.37
N GLU A 67 7.06 7.74 -9.10
CA GLU A 67 8.25 8.29 -8.46
C GLU A 67 9.18 7.24 -7.86
N LEU A 68 8.77 5.97 -7.82
CA LEU A 68 9.55 4.86 -7.26
C LEU A 68 10.10 3.99 -8.38
N PRO A 69 11.41 4.06 -8.70
CA PRO A 69 12.02 3.26 -9.76
C PRO A 69 11.87 1.75 -9.57
N SER A 70 11.80 1.29 -8.32
CA SER A 70 11.59 -0.13 -7.97
C SER A 70 10.19 -0.65 -8.31
N LEU A 71 9.24 0.23 -8.62
CA LEU A 71 7.89 -0.13 -9.06
C LEU A 71 7.70 0.11 -10.56
N ASP A 72 8.78 0.41 -11.30
CA ASP A 72 8.72 0.51 -12.75
C ASP A 72 8.32 -0.85 -13.35
N GLY A 73 7.27 -0.85 -14.18
CA GLY A 73 6.73 -2.07 -14.78
C GLY A 73 5.73 -2.86 -13.92
N VAL A 74 5.46 -2.46 -12.68
CA VAL A 74 4.41 -3.08 -11.85
C VAL A 74 3.02 -2.70 -12.39
N ASP A 75 2.13 -3.70 -12.57
CA ASP A 75 0.75 -3.42 -12.98
C ASP A 75 0.00 -2.76 -11.81
N HIS A 76 -0.53 -1.58 -12.05
CA HIS A 76 -1.27 -0.83 -11.05
C HIS A 76 -2.75 -0.78 -11.40
N GLN A 77 -3.53 -1.53 -10.62
CA GLN A 77 -4.96 -1.62 -10.79
C GLN A 77 -5.68 -0.77 -9.75
N GLN A 78 -6.46 0.19 -10.23
CA GLN A 78 -7.29 1.01 -9.36
C GLN A 78 -8.56 0.23 -9.00
N VAL A 79 -8.72 -0.08 -7.72
CA VAL A 79 -9.91 -0.76 -7.21
C VAL A 79 -10.88 0.23 -6.54
N ILE A 80 -12.16 0.12 -6.88
CA ILE A 80 -13.23 0.85 -6.18
C ILE A 80 -13.57 0.06 -4.92
N SER A 81 -12.95 0.40 -3.79
CA SER A 81 -13.41 -0.10 -2.49
C SER A 81 -14.73 0.60 -2.15
N THR A 82 -15.87 -0.02 -2.48
CA THR A 82 -17.24 0.48 -2.22
C THR A 82 -17.58 0.64 -0.73
N ALA A 83 -16.66 0.31 0.18
CA ALA A 83 -16.78 0.61 1.60
C ALA A 83 -15.71 1.60 2.06
N ARG A 84 -16.12 2.87 2.18
CA ARG A 84 -15.63 3.87 3.15
C ARG A 84 -14.10 4.00 3.27
N CYS A 85 -13.52 4.91 2.50
CA CYS A 85 -12.28 5.61 2.86
C CYS A 85 -11.06 4.74 3.23
N ASN A 86 -10.99 3.46 2.83
CA ASN A 86 -9.94 2.51 3.23
C ASN A 86 -8.81 2.42 2.21
N ASN A 87 -7.63 2.94 2.60
CA ASN A 87 -6.37 2.80 1.86
C ASN A 87 -5.85 1.38 2.07
N ILE A 88 -6.29 0.43 1.25
CA ILE A 88 -5.75 -0.93 1.23
C ILE A 88 -4.92 -1.05 -0.04
N VAL A 89 -3.67 -1.44 0.12
CA VAL A 89 -2.84 -1.95 -0.97
C VAL A 89 -2.91 -3.47 -0.92
N GLU A 90 -3.48 -4.11 -1.93
CA GLU A 90 -3.40 -5.57 -2.08
C GLU A 90 -2.32 -5.88 -3.09
N GLN A 91 -1.31 -6.62 -2.67
CA GLN A 91 -0.20 -6.99 -3.54
C GLN A 91 -0.19 -8.49 -3.82
N ARG A 92 0.08 -8.84 -5.08
CA ARG A 92 0.37 -10.21 -5.49
C ARG A 92 1.88 -10.40 -5.52
N ALA A 93 2.41 -11.23 -4.64
CA ALA A 93 3.82 -11.55 -4.62
C ALA A 93 4.15 -12.54 -5.76
N GLY A 94 5.27 -12.33 -6.43
CA GLY A 94 5.94 -13.42 -7.13
C GLY A 94 6.43 -14.43 -6.09
N VAL A 95 6.27 -15.73 -6.37
CA VAL A 95 6.58 -16.86 -5.47
C VAL A 95 7.77 -16.58 -4.55
N HIS A 96 7.55 -16.53 -3.24
CA HIS A 96 8.61 -16.44 -2.24
C HIS A 96 9.53 -17.69 -2.34
N PRO A 97 10.82 -17.57 -2.71
CA PRO A 97 11.74 -18.68 -2.60
C PRO A 97 12.25 -18.72 -1.15
N GLY A 98 11.46 -19.26 -0.22
CA GLY A 98 11.94 -19.25 1.17
C GLY A 98 10.99 -19.65 2.29
N VAL A 99 10.13 -20.65 2.09
CA VAL A 99 9.68 -21.47 3.24
C VAL A 99 9.89 -22.94 2.85
N SER A 100 11.12 -23.41 3.00
CA SER A 100 11.41 -24.84 3.07
C SER A 100 11.43 -25.24 4.53
N SER A 101 10.43 -26.06 4.91
CA SER A 101 10.35 -26.99 6.08
C SER A 101 10.55 -26.44 7.48
#